data_AF-A0A522X5N0-F1
#
_entry.id   AF-A0A522X5N0-F1
#
_cell.length_a   1.000
_cell.length_b   1.000
_cell.length_c   1.000
_cell.angle_alpha   90.00
_cell.angle_beta   90.00
_cell.angle_gamma   90.00
#
_symmetry.space_group_name_H-M   'P 1'
#
loop_
_entity.id
_entity.type
_entity.pdbx_description
1 polymer ?
#
loop_
_entity_poly.entity_id
_entity_poly.type
_entity_poly.pdbx_seq_one_letter_code
_entity_poly.pdbx_strand_id
1 'polypeptide(L)'
;ALPISPLLKQLQQFQERHTRLGLVVDEYGELLGLVTLENILEEIVGEFTTQSPSQTGKFLRQEDGSILLEGGSNLRDLNRKLGLHLPLDGAKTLNGLILEHLEDIPEAGTSLKIAGYPIEVIQTQDRIVKVARIFPLPQKPQ
;
A
#
# COMPACT_ATOMS: atom_id res chain seq x y z
N ALA A 1 -19.91 -1.41 -4.95
CA ALA A 1 -18.63 -2.13 -4.96
C ALA A 1 -18.65 -3.11 -6.12
N LEU A 2 -17.73 -2.94 -7.08
CA LEU A 2 -17.41 -4.02 -8.02
C LEU A 2 -16.75 -5.14 -7.22
N PRO A 3 -16.92 -6.43 -7.58
CA PRO A 3 -16.18 -7.48 -6.91
C PRO A 3 -14.67 -7.24 -7.08
N ILE A 4 -13.87 -7.58 -6.06
CA ILE A 4 -12.41 -7.42 -6.07
C ILE A 4 -11.76 -8.14 -7.27
N SER A 5 -12.33 -9.26 -7.72
CA SER A 5 -11.78 -10.08 -8.79
C SER A 5 -11.61 -9.32 -10.13
N PRO A 6 -12.61 -8.55 -10.62
CA PRO A 6 -12.41 -7.62 -11.75
C PRO A 6 -11.28 -6.61 -11.56
N LEU A 7 -11.15 -6.00 -10.38
CA LEU A 7 -10.13 -4.98 -10.10
C LEU A 7 -8.72 -5.57 -10.15
N LEU A 8 -8.52 -6.80 -9.64
CA LEU A 8 -7.24 -7.50 -9.73
C LEU A 8 -6.83 -7.79 -11.17
N LYS A 9 -7.78 -8.14 -12.05
CA LYS A 9 -7.49 -8.32 -13.48
C LYS A 9 -7.09 -7.01 -14.15
N GLN A 10 -7.77 -5.91 -13.83
CA GLN A 10 -7.41 -4.59 -14.36
C GLN A 10 -6.03 -4.15 -13.86
N LEU A 11 -5.73 -4.37 -12.58
CA LEU A 11 -4.40 -4.10 -12.00
C LEU A 11 -3.31 -4.89 -12.73
N GLN A 12 -3.51 -6.20 -12.95
CA GLN A 12 -2.57 -7.04 -13.68
C GLN A 12 -2.32 -6.51 -15.10
N GLN A 13 -3.38 -6.11 -15.82
CA GLN A 13 -3.23 -5.55 -17.17
C GLN A 13 -2.43 -4.24 -17.19
N PHE A 14 -2.62 -3.38 -16.19
CA PHE A 14 -1.85 -2.13 -16.07
C PHE A 14 -0.37 -2.42 -15.77
N GLN A 15 -0.09 -3.41 -14.93
CA GLN A 15 1.27 -3.87 -14.62
C GLN A 15 1.97 -4.47 -15.85
N GLU A 16 1.32 -5.40 -16.55
CA GLU A 16 1.86 -6.07 -17.75
C GLU A 16 2.14 -5.09 -18.89
N ARG A 17 1.32 -4.04 -19.02
CA ARG A 17 1.45 -3.02 -20.08
C ARG A 17 2.34 -1.86 -19.69
N HIS A 18 2.77 -1.77 -18.43
CA HIS A 18 3.46 -0.60 -17.87
C HIS A 18 2.69 0.72 -18.11
N THR A 19 1.35 0.68 -18.08
CA THR A 19 0.48 1.85 -18.29
C THR A 19 -0.25 2.20 -17.00
N ARG A 20 -0.51 3.50 -16.77
CA ARG A 20 -1.23 4.01 -15.59
C ARG A 20 -2.62 4.58 -15.89
N LEU A 21 -3.02 4.61 -17.17
CA LEU A 21 -4.30 5.13 -17.63
C LEU A 21 -4.93 4.15 -18.62
N GLY A 22 -6.23 3.91 -18.48
CA GLY A 22 -7.04 3.10 -19.38
C GLY A 22 -8.35 3.78 -19.73
N LEU A 23 -8.85 3.53 -20.93
CA LEU A 23 -10.20 3.92 -21.36
C LEU A 23 -11.13 2.72 -21.12
N VAL A 24 -12.29 3.00 -20.53
CA VAL A 24 -13.37 2.02 -20.35
C VAL A 24 -14.34 2.19 -21.51
N VAL A 25 -14.58 1.13 -22.26
CA VAL A 25 -15.54 1.10 -23.36
C VAL A 25 -16.63 0.06 -23.10
N ASP A 26 -17.80 0.25 -23.69
CA ASP A 26 -18.86 -0.76 -23.71
C ASP A 26 -18.59 -1.84 -24.79
N GLU A 27 -19.50 -2.79 -24.95
CA GLU A 27 -19.39 -3.86 -25.95
C GLU A 27 -19.48 -3.38 -27.42
N TYR A 28 -19.95 -2.16 -27.65
CA TYR A 28 -20.06 -1.52 -28.96
C TYR A 28 -18.89 -0.56 -29.25
N GLY A 29 -17.99 -0.40 -28.28
CA GLY A 29 -16.82 0.48 -28.37
C GLY A 29 -17.09 1.93 -28.00
N GLU A 30 -18.25 2.24 -27.41
CA GLU A 30 -18.55 3.57 -26.89
C GLU A 30 -17.76 3.86 -25.61
N LEU A 31 -17.21 5.07 -25.49
CA LEU A 31 -16.43 5.47 -24.34
C LEU A 31 -17.33 5.68 -23.11
N LEU A 32 -17.16 4.82 -22.09
CA LEU A 32 -17.84 4.92 -20.80
C LEU A 32 -17.07 5.81 -19.81
N GLY A 33 -15.74 5.87 -19.91
CA GLY A 33 -14.93 6.70 -19.02
C GLY A 33 -13.43 6.40 -19.01
N LEU A 34 -12.74 6.97 -18.03
CA LEU A 34 -11.32 6.78 -17.77
C LEU A 34 -11.14 6.00 -16.46
N VAL A 35 -10.15 5.13 -16.42
CA VAL A 35 -9.72 4.44 -15.20
C VAL A 35 -8.22 4.58 -15.04
N THR A 36 -7.77 4.85 -13.83
CA THR A 36 -6.35 4.98 -13.48
C THR A 36 -5.90 3.81 -12.61
N LEU A 37 -4.59 3.54 -12.61
CA LEU A 37 -4.01 2.57 -11.69
C LEU A 37 -4.34 2.93 -10.24
N GLU A 38 -4.28 4.23 -9.95
CA GLU A 38 -4.52 4.81 -8.63
C GLU A 38 -5.97 4.56 -8.17
N ASN A 39 -6.97 4.65 -9.05
CA ASN A 39 -8.36 4.34 -8.71
C ASN A 39 -8.58 2.85 -8.43
N ILE A 40 -7.95 1.97 -9.20
CA ILE A 40 -8.04 0.52 -8.96
C ILE A 40 -7.42 0.16 -7.60
N LEU A 41 -6.25 0.74 -7.32
CA LEU A 41 -5.60 0.58 -6.02
C LEU A 41 -6.44 1.17 -4.89
N GLU A 42 -7.06 2.33 -5.08
CA GLU A 42 -7.94 2.95 -4.09
C GLU A 42 -9.15 2.10 -3.76
N GLU A 43 -9.81 1.46 -4.74
CA GLU A 43 -10.93 0.57 -4.44
C GLU A 43 -10.47 -0.69 -3.67
N ILE A 44 -9.35 -1.31 -4.08
CA ILE A 44 -8.78 -2.48 -3.39
C ILE A 44 -8.33 -2.14 -1.96
N VAL A 45 -7.69 -1.00 -1.76
CA VAL A 45 -7.21 -0.51 -0.46
C VAL A 45 -8.35 0.08 0.38
N GLY A 46 -9.33 0.70 -0.25
CA GLY A 46 -10.52 1.27 0.36
C GLY A 46 -11.37 0.20 1.02
N GLU A 47 -11.60 -0.95 0.37
CA GLU A 47 -12.27 -2.10 1.00
C GLU A 47 -11.52 -2.62 2.23
N PHE A 48 -10.19 -2.49 2.26
CA PHE A 48 -9.36 -2.84 3.43
C PHE A 48 -9.55 -1.86 4.61
N THR A 49 -9.63 -0.55 4.33
CA THR A 49 -9.72 0.51 5.35
C THR A 49 -11.15 0.81 5.83
N THR A 50 -12.18 0.52 5.03
CA THR A 50 -13.58 0.91 5.31
C THR A 50 -14.31 0.02 6.30
N GLN A 51 -13.80 -1.19 6.59
CA GLN A 51 -14.37 -2.02 7.65
C GLN A 51 -13.84 -1.56 9.02
N SER A 52 -14.58 -0.72 9.75
CA SER A 52 -14.35 -0.29 11.15
C SER A 52 -13.57 1.02 11.36
N PRO A 53 -14.25 2.10 11.81
CA PRO A 53 -13.62 3.30 12.32
C PRO A 53 -13.06 3.16 13.75
N SER A 54 -12.99 1.95 14.33
CA SER A 54 -12.71 1.76 15.76
C SER A 54 -11.59 0.79 16.13
N GLN A 55 -10.75 0.34 15.18
CA GLN A 55 -9.57 -0.47 15.53
C GLN A 55 -8.29 0.00 14.84
N THR A 56 -7.50 0.77 15.58
CA THR A 56 -6.11 1.09 15.25
C THR A 56 -5.29 -0.21 15.11
N GLY A 57 -4.71 -0.42 13.93
CA GLY A 57 -3.72 -1.49 13.67
C GLY A 57 -4.25 -2.69 12.91
N LYS A 58 -5.03 -2.46 11.85
CA LYS A 58 -5.28 -3.48 10.83
C LYS A 58 -4.02 -3.71 10.00
N PHE A 59 -3.66 -4.97 9.87
CA PHE A 59 -2.60 -5.42 8.99
C PHE A 59 -3.06 -6.69 8.28
N LEU A 60 -2.67 -6.84 7.02
CA LEU A 60 -2.96 -8.04 6.24
C LEU A 60 -1.63 -8.72 5.90
N ARG A 61 -1.48 -9.96 6.37
CA ARG A 61 -0.35 -10.81 5.95
C ARG A 61 -0.68 -11.41 4.59
N GLN A 62 0.27 -11.31 3.68
CA GLN A 62 0.19 -11.89 2.34
C GLN A 62 0.89 -13.27 2.31
N GLU A 63 0.62 -14.06 1.27
CA GLU A 63 1.17 -15.41 1.12
C GLU A 63 2.71 -15.43 1.02
N ASP A 64 3.31 -14.37 0.47
CA ASP A 64 4.76 -14.18 0.38
C ASP A 64 5.41 -13.75 1.71
N GLY A 65 4.62 -13.64 2.78
CA GLY A 65 5.05 -13.20 4.10
C GLY A 65 5.15 -11.69 4.27
N SER A 66 4.90 -10.90 3.22
CA SER A 66 4.81 -9.45 3.33
C SER A 66 3.53 -9.03 4.09
N ILE A 67 3.55 -7.80 4.61
CA ILE A 67 2.48 -7.29 5.46
C ILE A 67 2.04 -5.92 4.95
N LEU A 68 0.77 -5.80 4.56
CA LEU A 68 0.13 -4.53 4.25
C LEU A 68 -0.33 -3.83 5.54
N LEU A 69 0.01 -2.56 5.67
CA LEU A 69 -0.19 -1.74 6.86
C LEU A 69 -0.78 -0.38 6.50
N GLU A 70 -1.69 0.12 7.33
CA GLU A 70 -2.09 1.52 7.27
C GLU A 70 -0.93 2.42 7.71
N GLY A 71 -0.66 3.49 6.96
CA GLY A 71 0.38 4.46 7.31
C GLY A 71 0.09 5.22 8.61
N GLY A 72 -1.18 5.29 9.03
CA GLY A 72 -1.57 5.82 10.33
C GLY A 72 -1.20 4.93 11.52
N SER A 73 -0.75 3.69 11.28
CA SER A 73 -0.44 2.71 12.34
C SER A 73 0.68 3.21 13.25
N ASN A 74 0.48 3.07 14.57
CA ASN A 74 1.49 3.43 15.57
C ASN A 74 2.70 2.49 15.54
N LEU A 75 3.90 3.04 15.49
CA LEU A 75 5.14 2.24 15.38
C LEU A 75 5.37 1.31 16.58
N ARG A 76 5.00 1.72 17.80
CA ARG A 76 5.13 0.86 19.00
C ARG A 76 4.20 -0.34 18.92
N ASP A 77 2.99 -0.13 18.40
CA ASP A 77 2.03 -1.22 18.21
C ASP A 77 2.46 -2.16 17.08
N LEU A 78 3.00 -1.62 15.99
CA LEU A 78 3.58 -2.42 14.91
C LEU A 78 4.74 -3.27 15.42
N ASN A 79 5.71 -2.69 16.11
CA ASN A 79 6.83 -3.42 16.71
C ASN A 79 6.34 -4.52 17.66
N ARG A 80 5.38 -4.21 18.55
CA ARG A 80 4.83 -5.17 19.51
C ARG A 80 4.02 -6.30 18.87
N LYS A 81 3.14 -5.99 17.91
CA LYS A 81 2.22 -6.97 17.30
C LYS A 81 2.90 -7.82 16.22
N LEU A 82 3.88 -7.26 15.51
CA LEU A 82 4.49 -7.89 14.33
C LEU A 82 5.93 -8.35 14.56
N GLY A 83 6.51 -8.07 15.74
CA GLY A 83 7.92 -8.38 16.03
C GLY A 83 8.89 -7.56 15.17
N LEU A 84 8.48 -6.35 14.78
CA LEU A 84 9.32 -5.42 14.03
C LEU A 84 10.23 -4.63 14.99
N HIS A 85 11.31 -4.10 14.42
CA HIS A 85 12.25 -3.22 15.11
C HIS A 85 12.37 -1.86 14.41
N LEU A 86 11.22 -1.25 14.07
CA LEU A 86 11.18 0.07 13.48
C LEU A 86 11.68 1.12 14.50
N PRO A 87 12.40 2.17 14.05
CA PRO A 87 12.84 3.28 14.91
C PRO A 87 11.66 3.93 15.62
N LEU A 88 11.87 4.34 16.88
CA LEU A 88 10.84 4.98 17.72
C LEU A 88 11.24 6.39 18.17
N ASP A 89 12.45 6.80 17.82
CA ASP A 89 13.00 8.14 17.95
C ASP A 89 12.55 8.98 16.74
N GLY A 90 11.72 10.00 16.99
CA GLY A 90 11.12 10.83 15.94
C GLY A 90 9.65 10.49 15.71
N ALA A 91 9.32 10.05 14.50
CA ALA A 91 7.96 9.73 14.11
C ALA A 91 7.25 8.73 15.04
N LYS A 92 5.93 8.88 15.15
CA LYS A 92 5.07 7.98 15.94
C LYS A 92 4.30 6.98 15.09
N THR A 93 4.20 7.23 13.78
CA THR A 93 3.41 6.45 12.83
C THR A 93 4.26 6.00 11.65
N LEU A 94 3.79 4.99 10.92
CA LEU A 94 4.48 4.49 9.73
C LEU A 94 4.61 5.56 8.64
N ASN A 95 3.56 6.37 8.41
CA ASN A 95 3.61 7.51 7.52
C ASN A 95 4.70 8.50 7.95
N GLY A 96 4.69 8.91 9.22
CA GLY A 96 5.69 9.85 9.73
C GLY A 96 7.11 9.32 9.53
N LEU A 97 7.34 8.04 9.79
CA LEU A 97 8.64 7.40 9.65
C LEU A 97 9.10 7.37 8.19
N ILE A 98 8.20 7.07 7.24
CA ILE A 98 8.51 7.07 5.82
C ILE A 98 8.84 8.48 5.33
N LEU A 99 8.04 9.48 5.69
CA LEU A 99 8.27 10.87 5.30
C LEU A 99 9.55 11.46 5.92
N GLU A 100 9.83 11.16 7.19
CA GLU A 100 11.10 11.56 7.82
C GLU A 100 12.30 10.91 7.14
N HIS A 101 12.19 9.65 6.71
CA HIS A 101 13.29 8.95 6.05
C HIS A 101 13.56 9.43 4.62
N LEU A 102 12.51 9.80 3.88
CA LEU A 102 12.64 10.24 2.49
C LEU A 102 12.84 11.75 2.35
N GLU A 103 12.52 12.53 3.40
CA GLU A 103 12.47 14.00 3.37
C GLU A 103 11.55 14.56 2.27
N ASP A 104 10.65 13.74 1.74
CA ASP A 104 9.71 14.06 0.67
C ASP A 104 8.45 13.17 0.75
N ILE A 105 7.43 13.51 -0.03
CA ILE A 105 6.20 12.71 -0.16
C ILE A 105 6.38 11.70 -1.29
N PRO A 106 6.43 10.40 -0.99
CA PRO A 106 6.64 9.39 -2.02
C PRO A 106 5.41 9.20 -2.91
N GLU A 107 5.65 8.90 -4.18
CA GLU A 107 4.63 8.37 -5.07
C GLU A 107 4.36 6.88 -4.77
N ALA A 108 3.18 6.39 -5.17
CA ALA A 108 2.89 4.95 -5.11
C ALA A 108 3.87 4.14 -5.97
N GLY A 109 4.35 3.03 -5.42
CA GLY A 109 5.43 2.20 -5.98
C GLY A 109 6.82 2.57 -5.47
N THR A 110 6.99 3.68 -4.75
CA THR A 110 8.29 4.04 -4.14
C THR A 110 8.71 2.96 -3.16
N SER A 111 9.93 2.45 -3.31
CA SER A 111 10.51 1.44 -2.42
C SER A 111 11.69 2.02 -1.64
N LEU A 112 11.77 1.68 -0.37
CA LEU A 112 12.79 2.16 0.57
C LEU A 112 13.14 1.08 1.59
N LYS A 113 14.16 1.33 2.41
CA LYS A 113 14.59 0.39 3.45
C LYS A 113 14.80 1.09 4.77
N ILE A 114 14.03 0.69 5.78
CA ILE A 114 14.11 1.27 7.13
C ILE A 114 14.38 0.15 8.14
N ALA A 115 15.40 0.32 8.99
CA ALA A 115 15.82 -0.69 9.98
C ALA A 115 16.01 -2.11 9.39
N GLY A 116 16.45 -2.20 8.14
CA GLY A 116 16.65 -3.48 7.45
C GLY A 116 15.43 -3.99 6.67
N TYR A 117 14.23 -3.51 6.97
CA TYR A 117 12.99 -3.96 6.32
C TYR A 117 12.80 -3.25 4.97
N PRO A 118 12.65 -3.99 3.86
CA PRO A 118 12.17 -3.41 2.62
C PRO A 118 10.72 -2.96 2.79
N ILE A 119 10.42 -1.74 2.36
CA ILE A 119 9.10 -1.12 2.43
C ILE A 119 8.75 -0.63 1.04
N GLU A 120 7.51 -0.85 0.62
CA GLU A 120 6.93 -0.32 -0.62
C GLU A 120 5.72 0.55 -0.25
N VAL A 121 5.70 1.78 -0.76
CA VAL A 121 4.56 2.69 -0.65
C VAL A 121 3.49 2.23 -1.63
N ILE A 122 2.35 1.75 -1.12
CA ILE A 122 1.28 1.23 -1.96
C ILE A 122 0.32 2.34 -2.37
N GLN A 123 0.05 3.28 -1.45
CA GLN A 123 -0.84 4.40 -1.73
C GLN A 123 -0.40 5.65 -0.97
N THR A 124 -0.34 6.75 -1.71
CA THR A 124 -0.22 8.10 -1.17
C THR A 124 -1.46 8.89 -1.54
N GLN A 125 -2.10 9.53 -0.56
CA GLN A 125 -3.28 10.37 -0.75
C GLN A 125 -3.16 11.59 0.18
N ASP A 126 -3.50 12.78 -0.32
CA ASP A 126 -3.43 14.03 0.45
C ASP A 126 -2.07 14.26 1.14
N ARG A 127 -0.97 13.93 0.45
CA ARG A 127 0.41 14.03 0.97
C ARG A 127 0.73 13.07 2.13
N ILE A 128 -0.09 12.06 2.33
CA ILE A 128 0.04 11.06 3.39
C ILE A 128 0.20 9.69 2.75
N VAL A 129 1.18 8.91 3.21
CA VAL A 129 1.22 7.48 2.93
C VAL A 129 0.04 6.82 3.64
N LYS A 130 -0.95 6.39 2.87
CA LYS A 130 -2.16 5.73 3.37
C LYS A 130 -1.88 4.27 3.68
N VAL A 131 -1.18 3.59 2.77
CA VAL A 131 -0.84 2.18 2.90
C VAL A 131 0.58 1.92 2.43
N ALA A 132 1.29 1.10 3.19
CA ALA A 132 2.61 0.60 2.85
C ALA A 132 2.66 -0.91 3.07
N ARG A 133 3.50 -1.58 2.28
CA ARG A 133 3.82 -2.99 2.41
C ARG A 133 5.21 -3.12 3.02
N ILE A 134 5.34 -3.91 4.08
CA ILE A 134 6.63 -4.28 4.66
C ILE A 134 6.94 -5.72 4.27
N PHE A 135 8.11 -5.95 3.70
CA PHE A 135 8.58 -7.29 3.36
C PHE A 135 9.37 -7.89 4.52
N PRO A 136 9.33 -9.23 4.70
CA PRO A 136 10.18 -9.90 5.67
C PRO A 136 11.66 -9.59 5.38
N LEU A 137 12.48 -9.58 6.43
CA LEU A 137 13.93 -9.44 6.25
C LEU A 137 14.41 -10.58 5.35
N PRO A 138 15.26 -10.30 4.34
CA PRO A 138 15.85 -11.36 3.55
C PRO A 138 16.59 -12.30 4.48
N GLN A 139 16.17 -13.57 4.52
CA GLN A 139 16.88 -14.60 5.27
C GLN A 139 18.28 -14.68 4.65
N LYS A 140 19.34 -14.57 5.47
CA LYS A 140 20.67 -14.92 4.99
C LYS A 140 20.59 -16.36 4.49
N PRO A 141 21.02 -16.67 3.25
CA PRO A 141 21.18 -18.07 2.86
C PRO A 141 22.11 -18.73 3.88
N GLN A 142 21.68 -19.87 4.41
CA GLN A 142 22.51 -20.76 5.25
C GLN A 142 23.71 -21.27 4.46
#